data_AF-A0A924PRD4-F1
#
_entry.id   AF-A0A924PRD4-F1
#
_cell.length_a   1.000
_cell.length_b   1.000
_cell.length_c   1.000
_cell.angle_alpha   90.00
_cell.angle_beta   90.00
_cell.angle_gamma   90.00
#
_symmetry.space_group_name_H-M   'P 1'
#
loop_
_entity.id
_entity.type
_entity.pdbx_description
1 polymer ?
#
loop_
_entity_poly.entity_id
_entity_poly.type
_entity_poly.pdbx_seq_one_letter_code
_entity_poly.pdbx_strand_id
1 'polypeptide(L)' 'MKTAIVLNGPNLNLLGTREPQVYGSHTLADVEQLCAAACVSHSLKL' A
#
# COMPACT_ATOMS: atom_id res chain seq x y z
N MET A 1 0.20 19.83 -9.74
CA MET A 1 0.06 18.73 -8.75
C MET A 1 1.29 17.85 -8.86
N LYS A 2 1.93 17.49 -7.74
CA LYS A 2 3.10 16.59 -7.76
C LYS A 2 2.61 15.14 -7.80
N THR A 3 3.36 14.26 -8.47
CA THR A 3 3.03 12.84 -8.59
C THR A 3 3.89 12.02 -7.64
N ALA A 4 3.27 11.11 -6.90
CA ALA A 4 3.94 10.10 -6.09
C ALA A 4 3.90 8.76 -6.83
N ILE A 5 4.98 7.98 -6.76
CA ILE A 5 5.04 6.62 -7.31
C ILE A 5 5.38 5.69 -6.17
N VAL A 6 4.55 4.66 -5.97
CA VAL A 6 4.79 3.61 -4.97
C VAL A 6 5.23 2.36 -5.71
N LEU A 7 6.46 1.91 -5.44
CA LEU A 7 7.04 0.72 -6.04
C LEU A 7 7.06 -0.41 -5.01
N ASN A 8 6.31 -1.46 -5.28
CA ASN A 8 6.26 -2.63 -4.42
C ASN A 8 7.33 -3.66 -4.85
N GLY A 9 8.10 -4.13 -3.87
CA GLY A 9 9.08 -5.19 -4.07
C GLY A 9 8.44 -6.58 -4.25
N PRO A 10 9.27 -7.61 -4.51
CA PRO A 10 8.79 -8.97 -4.68
C PRO A 10 8.10 -9.49 -3.41
N ASN A 11 7.11 -10.37 -3.61
CA ASN A 11 6.36 -11.07 -2.56
C ASN A 11 5.40 -10.21 -1.72
N LEU A 12 5.31 -8.89 -1.93
CA LEU A 12 4.30 -8.07 -1.25
C LEU A 12 2.86 -8.43 -1.63
N ASN A 13 2.67 -9.10 -2.77
CA ASN A 13 1.39 -9.69 -3.15
C ASN A 13 0.90 -10.80 -2.18
N LEU A 14 1.76 -11.27 -1.26
CA LEU A 14 1.43 -12.26 -0.24
C LEU A 14 0.97 -11.64 1.09
N LEU A 15 0.98 -10.31 1.23
CA LEU A 15 0.46 -9.64 2.41
C LEU A 15 -0.99 -10.07 2.71
N GLY A 16 -1.32 -10.23 3.98
CA GLY A 16 -2.62 -10.70 4.45
C GLY A 16 -2.85 -12.22 4.33
N THR A 17 -1.98 -12.95 3.62
CA THR A 17 -2.09 -14.41 3.47
C THR A 17 -0.89 -15.16 4.04
N ARG A 18 0.33 -14.64 3.85
CA ARG A 18 1.54 -15.23 4.43
C ARG A 18 1.69 -14.79 5.88
N GLU A 19 1.77 -15.77 6.78
CA GLU A 19 2.11 -15.59 8.20
C GLU A 19 1.46 -14.34 8.84
N PRO A 20 0.11 -14.25 8.92
CA PRO A 20 -0.59 -13.03 9.36
C PRO A 20 -0.20 -12.55 10.77
N GLN A 21 0.28 -13.45 11.63
CA GLN A 21 0.81 -13.13 12.94
C GLN A 21 2.13 -12.34 12.90
N VAL A 22 2.84 -12.36 11.77
CA VAL A 22 4.10 -11.63 11.54
C VAL A 22 3.85 -10.37 10.71
N TYR A 23 3.13 -10.51 9.58
CA TYR A 23 2.97 -9.44 8.60
C TYR A 23 1.64 -8.67 8.69
N GLY A 24 0.77 -9.09 9.61
CA GLY A 24 -0.58 -8.56 9.74
C GLY A 24 -1.56 -9.17 8.73
N SER A 25 -2.83 -8.81 8.89
CA SER A 25 -3.93 -9.28 8.05
C SER A 25 -4.20 -8.38 6.83
N HIS A 26 -3.58 -7.19 6.77
CA HIS A 26 -3.78 -6.26 5.66
C HIS A 26 -3.11 -6.80 4.39
N THR A 27 -3.82 -6.66 3.27
CA THR A 27 -3.40 -7.07 1.94
C THR A 27 -2.65 -5.95 1.22
N LEU A 28 -2.05 -6.28 0.08
CA LEU A 28 -1.44 -5.26 -0.78
C LEU A 28 -2.48 -4.23 -1.27
N ALA A 29 -3.71 -4.65 -1.54
CA ALA A 29 -4.80 -3.75 -1.95
C ALA A 29 -5.19 -2.76 -0.84
N ASP A 30 -5.15 -3.20 0.43
CA ASP A 30 -5.39 -2.31 1.57
C ASP A 30 -4.29 -1.23 1.67
N VAL A 31 -3.04 -1.61 1.41
CA VAL A 31 -1.91 -0.67 1.37
C VAL A 31 -2.05 0.33 0.21
N GLU A 32 -2.47 -0.12 -0.97
CA GLU A 32 -2.74 0.75 -2.13
C GLU A 32 -3.82 1.80 -1.81
N GLN A 33 -4.91 1.40 -1.16
CA GLN A 33 -5.96 2.31 -0.72
C GLN A 33 -5.44 3.31 0.32
N LEU A 34 -4.60 2.86 1.25
CA LEU A 34 -3.97 3.74 2.24
C LEU A 34 -3.06 4.78 1.59
N CYS A 35 -2.26 4.39 0.59
CA CYS A 35 -1.45 5.33 -0.19
C CYS A 35 -2.31 6.35 -0.95
N ALA A 36 -3.41 5.91 -1.55
CA ALA A 36 -4.32 6.79 -2.27
C ALA A 36 -4.96 7.83 -1.33
N ALA A 37 -5.45 7.38 -0.17
CA ALA A 37 -6.01 8.26 0.85
C ALA A 37 -4.98 9.28 1.36
N ALA A 38 -3.74 8.84 1.62
CA ALA A 38 -2.66 9.75 2.03
C ALA A 38 -2.35 10.79 0.94
N CYS A 39 -2.31 10.41 -0.33
CA CYS A 39 -2.06 11.34 -1.43
C CYS A 39 -3.14 12.43 -1.51
N VAL A 40 -4.41 12.09 -1.29
CA VAL A 40 -5.49 13.08 -1.19
C VAL A 40 -5.21 14.09 -0.08
N SER A 41 -4.87 13.63 1.13
CA SER A 41 -4.56 14.50 2.26
C SER A 41 -3.36 15.43 2.00
N HIS A 42 -2.43 15.02 1.15
CA HIS A 42 -1.21 15.78 0.82
C HIS A 42 -1.27 16.52 -0.52
N SER A 43 -2.44 16.55 -1.19
CA SER A 43 -2.59 17.17 -2.52
C SER A 43 -1.62 16.61 -3.58
N LEU A 44 -1.36 15.30 -3.50
CA LEU A 44 -0.55 14.55 -4.44
C LEU A 44 -1.46 13.74 -5.37
N LYS A 45 -1.01 13.55 -6.61
CA LYS A 45 -1.53 12.51 -7.49
C LYS A 45 -0.78 11.22 -7.18
N LEU A 46 -1.49 10.14 -6.90
CA LEU A 46 -0.95 8.79 -6.92
C LEU A 46 -0.97 8.25 -8.36
#